data_AF-A0A820ANN6-F1
#
_entry.id   AF-A0A820ANN6-F1
#
_cell.length_a   1.000
_cell.length_b   1.000
_cell.length_c   1.000
_cell.angle_alpha   90.00
_cell.angle_beta   90.00
_cell.angle_gamma   90.00
#
_symmetry.space_group_name_H-M   'P 1'
#
loop_
_entity.id
_entity.type
_entity.pdbx_description
1 polymer ?
#
loop_
_entity_poly.entity_id
_entity_poly.type
_entity_poly.pdbx_seq_one_letter_code
_entity_poly.pdbx_strand_id
1 'polypeptide(L)'
;MKDLKYNVLIWFIITFIPSVISIRFGTYNIQSGSNFEHVYNLTETAETIRRLEVDIIALQEVDNITIRHPIDQTTYIAQYNKKQPF
;
A
#
# COMPACT_ATOMS: atom_id res chain seq x y z
N MET A 1 -21.50 -28.25 39.57
CA MET A 1 -21.87 -28.37 38.13
C MET A 1 -22.18 -27.03 37.44
N LYS A 2 -22.58 -25.97 38.15
CA LYS A 2 -22.82 -24.64 37.54
C LYS A 2 -21.51 -23.92 37.17
N ASP A 3 -20.46 -24.11 37.95
CA ASP A 3 -19.17 -23.42 37.80
C ASP A 3 -18.37 -23.90 36.57
N LEU A 4 -18.55 -25.16 36.16
CA LEU A 4 -17.94 -25.71 34.96
C LEU A 4 -18.53 -25.07 33.68
N LYS A 5 -19.83 -24.75 33.69
CA LYS A 5 -20.51 -24.12 32.53
C LYS A 5 -20.05 -22.68 32.31
N TYR A 6 -19.81 -21.92 33.38
CA TYR A 6 -19.30 -20.55 33.31
C TYR A 6 -17.86 -20.50 32.77
N ASN A 7 -16.99 -21.39 33.24
CA ASN A 7 -15.60 -21.43 32.79
C ASN A 7 -15.46 -21.83 31.31
N VAL A 8 -16.31 -22.75 30.83
CA VAL A 8 -16.34 -23.16 29.41
C VAL A 8 -16.85 -22.04 28.51
N LEU A 9 -17.86 -21.28 28.96
CA LEU A 9 -18.42 -20.15 28.22
C LEU A 9 -17.39 -19.00 28.09
N ILE A 10 -16.64 -18.72 29.14
CA ILE A 10 -15.57 -17.70 29.13
C ILE A 10 -14.44 -18.10 28.16
N TRP A 11 -14.05 -19.38 28.15
CA TRP A 11 -13.05 -19.88 27.21
C TRP A 11 -13.47 -19.74 25.75
N PHE A 12 -14.75 -19.97 25.44
CA PHE A 12 -15.30 -19.81 24.10
C PHE A 12 -15.33 -18.35 23.63
N ILE A 13 -15.59 -17.40 24.54
CA ILE A 13 -15.63 -15.97 24.19
C ILE A 13 -14.22 -15.41 23.96
N ILE A 14 -13.22 -15.86 24.72
CA ILE A 14 -11.83 -15.40 24.58
C ILE A 14 -11.16 -15.95 23.31
N THR A 15 -11.57 -17.13 22.82
CA THR A 15 -10.97 -17.77 21.63
C THR A 15 -11.53 -17.29 20.30
N PHE A 16 -12.63 -16.52 20.29
CA PHE A 16 -13.25 -16.00 19.08
C PHE A 16 -13.06 -14.48 18.97
N ILE A 17 -11.80 -14.03 18.88
CA ILE A 17 -11.50 -12.69 18.40
C ILE A 17 -11.53 -12.76 16.87
N PRO A 18 -12.56 -12.22 16.18
CA PRO A 18 -12.53 -12.14 14.73
C PRO A 18 -11.34 -11.26 14.31
N SER A 19 -10.43 -11.85 13.55
CA SER A 19 -9.40 -11.10 12.84
C SER A 19 -10.08 -10.20 11.81
N VAL A 20 -10.05 -8.88 12.04
CA VAL A 20 -10.49 -7.91 11.04
C VAL A 20 -9.32 -7.69 10.09
N ILE A 21 -9.37 -8.36 8.93
CA ILE A 21 -8.47 -8.07 7.82
C ILE A 21 -9.09 -6.91 7.03
N SER A 22 -8.46 -5.75 7.08
CA SER A 22 -8.79 -4.61 6.23
C SER A 22 -7.78 -4.52 5.08
N ILE A 23 -8.25 -4.26 3.86
CA ILE A 23 -7.39 -4.04 2.69
C ILE A 23 -7.65 -2.63 2.19
N ARG A 24 -6.60 -1.81 2.13
CA ARG A 24 -6.61 -0.44 1.63
C ARG A 24 -6.27 -0.43 0.14
N PHE A 25 -7.22 0.03 -0.67
CA PHE A 25 -7.02 0.23 -2.10
C PHE A 25 -6.82 1.72 -2.41
N GLY A 26 -5.89 2.02 -3.32
CA GLY A 26 -5.64 3.37 -3.81
C GLY A 26 -5.62 3.44 -5.32
N THR A 27 -5.90 4.64 -5.84
CA THR A 27 -5.62 5.00 -7.24
C THR A 27 -4.87 6.33 -7.25
N TYR A 28 -3.86 6.44 -8.09
CA TYR A 28 -3.09 7.68 -8.21
C TYR A 28 -2.57 7.89 -9.63
N ASN A 29 -2.89 9.05 -10.20
CA ASN A 29 -2.32 9.50 -11.45
C ASN A 29 -0.99 10.20 -11.15
N ILE A 30 0.12 9.62 -11.64
CA ILE A 30 1.46 10.14 -11.35
C ILE A 30 1.94 11.18 -12.36
N GLN A 31 1.13 11.49 -13.39
CA GLN A 31 1.45 12.45 -14.45
C GLN A 31 2.86 12.21 -15.04
N SER A 32 3.17 10.95 -15.34
CA SER A 32 4.48 10.48 -15.79
C SER A 32 5.65 10.87 -14.86
N GLY A 33 5.40 10.93 -13.55
CA GLY A 33 6.40 11.25 -12.51
C GLY A 33 6.63 12.75 -12.31
N SER A 34 5.79 13.62 -12.88
CA SER A 34 5.89 15.07 -12.72
C SER A 34 5.03 15.60 -11.58
N ASN A 35 5.52 16.60 -10.87
CA ASN A 35 4.74 17.33 -9.87
C ASN A 35 3.87 18.45 -10.49
N PHE A 36 3.17 19.22 -9.66
CA PHE A 36 2.33 20.35 -10.09
C PHE A 36 3.09 21.48 -10.79
N GLU A 37 4.40 21.56 -10.59
CA GLU A 37 5.29 22.52 -11.28
C GLU A 37 5.91 21.92 -12.56
N HIS A 38 5.43 20.75 -12.98
CA HIS A 38 5.92 19.98 -14.13
C HIS A 38 7.38 19.51 -14.01
N VAL A 39 7.89 19.40 -12.79
CA VAL A 39 9.23 18.86 -12.53
C VAL A 39 9.14 17.36 -12.38
N TYR A 40 9.87 16.63 -13.22
CA TYR A 40 9.99 15.18 -13.15
C TYR A 40 10.80 14.75 -11.91
N ASN A 41 10.16 14.05 -10.97
CA ASN A 41 10.78 13.56 -9.76
C ASN A 41 10.12 12.26 -9.26
N LEU A 42 10.59 11.14 -9.82
CA LEU A 42 10.02 9.83 -9.52
C LEU A 42 10.26 9.37 -8.06
N THR A 43 11.31 9.87 -7.41
CA THR A 43 11.56 9.60 -5.98
C THR A 43 10.46 10.20 -5.10
N GLU A 44 10.08 11.45 -5.37
CA GLU A 44 9.00 12.13 -4.66
C GLU A 44 7.63 11.49 -4.93
N THR A 45 7.39 11.05 -6.16
CA THR A 45 6.22 10.24 -6.50
C THR A 45 6.19 8.95 -5.67
N ALA A 46 7.32 8.23 -5.58
CA ALA A 46 7.40 6.99 -4.82
C ALA A 46 7.21 7.22 -3.31
N GLU A 47 7.74 8.32 -2.75
CA GLU A 47 7.49 8.75 -1.37
C GLU A 47 6.02 9.09 -1.11
N THR A 48 5.37 9.77 -2.04
CA THR A 48 3.93 10.07 -1.95
C THR A 48 3.12 8.77 -1.90
N ILE A 49 3.39 7.83 -2.79
CA ILE A 49 2.74 6.51 -2.81
C ILE A 49 2.96 5.78 -1.48
N ARG A 50 4.18 5.79 -0.94
CA ARG A 50 4.50 5.17 0.35
C ARG A 50 3.63 5.71 1.50
N ARG A 51 3.45 7.03 1.55
CA ARG A 51 2.68 7.72 2.61
C ARG A 51 1.18 7.49 2.53
N LEU A 52 0.66 6.99 1.40
CA LEU A 52 -0.73 6.58 1.31
C LEU A 52 -1.01 5.33 2.15
N GLU A 53 0.05 4.56 2.48
CA GLU A 53 -0.02 3.31 3.24
C GLU A 53 -1.06 2.33 2.66
N VAL A 54 -1.31 2.36 1.36
CA VAL A 54 -2.26 1.43 0.74
C VAL A 54 -1.62 0.06 0.53
N ASP A 55 -2.42 -1.00 0.64
CA ASP A 55 -1.97 -2.37 0.40
C ASP A 55 -1.87 -2.67 -1.09
N ILE A 56 -2.78 -2.07 -1.88
CA ILE A 56 -2.84 -2.22 -3.33
C ILE A 56 -3.08 -0.84 -3.94
N ILE A 57 -2.27 -0.46 -4.92
CA ILE A 57 -2.43 0.80 -5.66
C ILE A 57 -2.44 0.57 -7.17
N ALA A 58 -3.37 1.23 -7.85
CA ALA A 58 -3.39 1.36 -9.31
C ALA A 58 -2.83 2.73 -9.73
N LEU A 59 -1.88 2.75 -10.67
CA LEU A 59 -1.27 3.98 -11.15
C LEU A 59 -1.74 4.31 -12.57
N GLN A 60 -1.96 5.60 -12.85
CA GLN A 60 -2.23 6.13 -14.20
C GLN A 60 -1.11 7.04 -14.70
N GLU A 61 -1.05 7.21 -16.02
CA GLU A 61 -0.04 8.00 -16.74
C GLU A 61 1.40 7.59 -16.44
N VAL A 62 1.60 6.29 -16.20
CA VAL A 62 2.92 5.70 -16.01
C VAL A 62 3.61 5.53 -17.35
N ASP A 63 4.78 6.13 -17.51
CA ASP A 63 5.63 5.90 -18.68
C ASP A 63 6.50 4.66 -18.46
N ASN A 64 6.61 3.83 -19.50
CA ASN A 64 7.54 2.71 -19.54
C ASN A 64 8.53 2.91 -20.69
N ILE A 65 9.75 3.33 -20.35
CA ILE A 65 10.88 3.55 -21.26
C ILE A 65 10.42 4.26 -22.54
N THR A 66 10.16 5.55 -22.41
CA THR A 66 9.84 6.41 -23.55
C THR A 66 11.06 7.26 -23.91
N ILE A 67 11.06 7.87 -25.10
CA ILE A 67 12.08 8.86 -25.48
C ILE A 67 12.14 10.03 -24.47
N ARG A 68 11.00 10.30 -23.81
CA ARG A 68 10.86 11.37 -22.79
C ARG A 68 11.40 10.94 -21.43
N HIS A 69 11.17 9.68 -21.04
CA HIS A 69 11.59 9.13 -19.74
C HIS A 69 12.27 7.77 -19.95
N PRO A 70 13.61 7.71 -19.92
CA PRO A 70 14.35 6.46 -20.16
C PRO A 70 14.32 5.49 -18.97
N ILE A 71 13.58 5.82 -17.91
CA ILE A 71 13.41 5.00 -16.72
C ILE A 71 12.06 4.30 -16.82
N ASP A 72 12.04 2.98 -16.58
CA ASP A 72 10.80 2.26 -16.29
C ASP A 72 10.28 2.71 -14.94
N GLN A 73 9.21 3.52 -14.98
CA GLN A 73 8.66 4.14 -13.78
C GLN A 73 8.02 3.12 -12.85
N THR A 74 7.43 2.06 -13.40
CA THR A 74 6.79 0.99 -12.63
C THR A 74 7.84 0.24 -11.83
N THR A 75 8.91 -0.19 -12.50
CA THR A 75 10.01 -0.93 -11.87
C THR A 75 10.69 -0.08 -10.79
N TYR A 76 10.95 1.20 -11.07
CA TYR A 76 11.57 2.09 -10.08
C TYR A 76 10.69 2.27 -8.83
N ILE A 77 9.41 2.61 -8.99
CA ILE A 77 8.48 2.82 -7.87
C ILE A 77 8.33 1.54 -7.04
N ALA A 78 8.22 0.38 -7.68
CA ALA A 78 8.11 -0.91 -7.00
C ALA A 78 9.39 -1.23 -6.20
N GLN A 79 10.58 -1.02 -6.79
CA GLN A 79 11.85 -1.25 -6.10
C GLN A 79 12.07 -0.29 -4.93
N TYR A 80 11.68 0.98 -5.08
CA TYR A 80 11.77 1.97 -4.02
C TYR A 80 10.95 1.54 -2.80
N ASN A 81 9.69 1.16 -3.01
CA ASN A 81 8.77 0.77 -1.95
C ASN A 81 9.05 -0.63 -1.37
N LYS A 82 9.74 -1.52 -2.10
CA LYS A 82 10.15 -2.84 -1.60
C LYS A 82 11.31 -2.78 -0.60
N LYS A 83 12.21 -1.79 -0.73
CA LYS A 83 13.47 -1.73 0.02
C LYS A 83 13.34 -1.20 1.46
N GLN A 84 12.16 -0.76 1.87
CA GLN A 84 11.96 -0.14 3.18
C GLN A 84 11.25 -1.13 4.12
N PRO A 85 11.80 -1.39 5.32
CA PRO A 85 11.12 -2.23 6.30
C PRO A 85 9.81 -1.55 6.74
N PHE A 86 8.75 -2.35 6.81
CA PHE A 86 7.47 -1.97 7.40
C PHE A 86 7.64 -1.61 8.89
#